data_AF-A0A1C6U2L3-F1
#
_entry.id   AF-A0A1C6U2L3-F1
#
_cell.length_a   1.000
_cell.length_b   1.000
_cell.length_c   1.000
_cell.angle_alpha   90.00
_cell.angle_beta   90.00
_cell.angle_gamma   90.00
#
_symmetry.space_group_name_H-M   'P 1'
#
loop_
_entity.id
_entity.type
_entity.pdbx_description
1 polymer ?
#
loop_
_entity_poly.entity_id
_entity_poly.type
_entity_poly.pdbx_seq_one_letter_code
_entity_poly.pdbx_strand_id
1 'polypeptide(L)'
;MSGPLPQWCEQTCVVCPAQQLGPGQFDVVDRPGPEFAYNPDIGWRLTAEGVAVCVHPYRVGLPPGRYASRGEPVPDQTPRPAPTPASLVLPAELVDLEGWLVAVLRDAPEEQIFGAVARAERLAAERFEPKQVVAAMRRVLSVELANR
;
A
#
# COMPACT_ATOMS: atom_id res chain seq x y z
N MET A 1 -12.87 4.72 18.36
CA MET A 1 -13.23 5.35 17.06
C MET A 1 -13.39 4.23 16.05
N SER A 2 -14.56 4.09 15.42
CA SER A 2 -14.89 2.92 14.58
C SER A 2 -14.69 3.16 13.07
N GLY A 3 -13.85 4.11 12.69
CA GLY A 3 -13.64 4.54 11.31
C GLY A 3 -12.15 4.81 11.01
N PRO A 4 -11.83 5.17 9.77
CA PRO A 4 -10.45 5.33 9.32
C PRO A 4 -9.72 6.45 10.08
N LEU A 5 -8.41 6.30 10.25
CA LEU A 5 -7.58 7.36 10.81
C LEU A 5 -7.55 8.56 9.83
N PRO A 6 -7.56 9.82 10.31
CA PRO A 6 -7.63 10.99 9.44
C PRO A 6 -6.58 11.03 8.33
N GLN A 7 -5.35 10.61 8.65
CA GLN A 7 -4.23 10.59 7.71
C GLN A 7 -4.30 9.47 6.65
N TRP A 8 -5.11 8.43 6.86
CA TRP A 8 -5.13 7.28 5.95
C TRP A 8 -5.74 7.58 4.59
N CYS A 9 -6.68 8.52 4.52
CA CYS A 9 -7.30 8.94 3.25
C CYS A 9 -6.23 9.32 2.22
N GLU A 10 -5.19 10.05 2.65
CA GLU A 10 -4.10 10.52 1.78
C GLU A 10 -2.94 9.51 1.71
N GLN A 11 -2.66 8.80 2.80
CA GLN A 11 -1.45 7.95 2.89
C GLN A 11 -1.62 6.54 2.31
N THR A 12 -2.86 6.06 2.13
CA THR A 12 -3.13 4.69 1.66
C THR A 12 -3.55 4.66 0.19
N CYS A 13 -3.46 3.49 -0.45
CA CYS A 13 -3.90 3.34 -1.85
C CYS A 13 -5.42 3.57 -1.94
N VAL A 14 -5.91 3.99 -3.12
CA VAL A 14 -7.35 4.17 -3.35
C VAL A 14 -8.18 2.89 -3.17
N VAL A 15 -7.55 1.72 -3.32
CA VAL A 15 -8.15 0.39 -3.12
C VAL A 15 -7.92 -0.18 -1.71
N CYS A 16 -7.36 0.60 -0.80
CA CYS A 16 -7.05 0.12 0.54
C CYS A 16 -8.34 0.08 1.39
N PRO A 17 -8.58 -0.99 2.19
CA PRO A 17 -9.69 -0.99 3.13
C PRO A 17 -9.65 0.19 4.11
N ALA A 18 -8.45 0.70 4.43
CA ALA A 18 -8.25 1.87 5.28
C ALA A 18 -8.85 3.19 4.73
N GLN A 19 -9.35 3.18 3.49
CA GLN A 19 -10.15 4.29 2.95
C GLN A 19 -11.54 4.38 3.62
N GLN A 20 -12.06 3.27 4.16
CA GLN A 20 -13.39 3.20 4.77
C GLN A 20 -13.39 2.56 6.16
N LEU A 21 -12.40 1.72 6.46
CA LEU A 21 -12.31 0.93 7.69
C LEU A 21 -11.23 1.48 8.63
N GLY A 22 -11.49 1.42 9.93
CA GLY A 22 -10.59 1.78 11.00
C GLY A 22 -9.59 0.69 11.38
N PRO A 23 -8.62 1.00 12.26
CA PRO A 23 -7.69 0.00 12.80
C PRO A 23 -8.45 -1.16 13.45
N GLY A 24 -8.00 -2.39 13.17
CA GLY A 24 -8.64 -3.61 13.68
C GLY A 24 -9.82 -4.11 12.85
N GLN A 25 -10.27 -3.38 11.84
CA GLN A 25 -11.39 -3.78 10.98
C GLN A 25 -10.95 -4.44 9.66
N PHE A 26 -9.64 -4.58 9.45
CA PHE A 26 -9.05 -5.35 8.36
C PHE A 26 -7.76 -6.03 8.83
N ASP A 27 -7.36 -7.09 8.16
CA ASP A 27 -6.08 -7.75 8.38
C ASP A 27 -4.97 -7.03 7.60
N VAL A 28 -3.74 -7.08 8.13
CA VAL A 28 -2.56 -6.58 7.44
C VAL A 28 -1.65 -7.77 7.14
N VAL A 29 -1.22 -7.88 5.89
CA VAL A 29 -0.31 -8.94 5.45
C VAL A 29 0.89 -8.31 4.75
N ASP A 30 1.99 -9.05 4.70
CA ASP A 30 3.27 -8.50 4.26
C ASP A 30 3.33 -8.16 2.77
N ARG A 31 2.56 -8.88 1.94
CA ARG A 31 2.59 -8.71 0.48
C ARG A 31 1.31 -9.20 -0.21
N PRO A 32 1.07 -8.78 -1.47
CA PRO A 32 0.04 -9.38 -2.30
C PRO A 32 0.28 -10.88 -2.52
N GLY A 33 -0.80 -11.65 -2.57
CA GLY A 33 -0.80 -13.08 -2.85
C GLY A 33 -2.16 -13.54 -3.39
N PRO A 34 -2.23 -14.71 -4.05
CA PRO A 34 -3.49 -15.27 -4.58
C PRO A 34 -4.56 -15.47 -3.49
N GLU A 35 -4.15 -15.67 -2.26
CA GLU A 35 -5.02 -15.79 -1.09
C GLU A 35 -5.68 -14.47 -0.66
N PHE A 36 -5.23 -13.34 -1.22
CA PHE A 36 -5.73 -11.98 -0.95
C PHE A 36 -6.13 -11.28 -2.25
N ALA A 37 -6.94 -11.95 -3.06
CA ALA A 37 -7.36 -11.43 -4.36
C ALA A 37 -8.11 -10.10 -4.23
N TYR A 38 -7.87 -9.20 -5.18
CA TYR A 38 -8.62 -7.94 -5.29
C TYR A 38 -10.05 -8.25 -5.76
N ASN A 39 -11.05 -7.75 -5.03
CA ASN A 39 -12.44 -7.85 -5.41
C ASN A 39 -12.91 -6.50 -6.01
N PRO A 40 -13.22 -6.42 -7.32
CA PRO A 40 -13.62 -5.18 -7.96
C PRO A 40 -15.01 -4.67 -7.54
N ASP A 41 -15.90 -5.56 -7.09
CA ASP A 41 -17.25 -5.19 -6.68
C ASP A 41 -17.26 -4.44 -5.33
N ILE A 42 -16.27 -4.74 -4.48
CA ILE A 42 -16.13 -4.16 -3.14
C ILE A 42 -15.01 -3.11 -3.09
N GLY A 43 -14.02 -3.21 -3.97
CA GLY A 43 -12.97 -2.20 -4.12
C GLY A 43 -11.71 -2.42 -3.26
N TRP A 44 -11.56 -3.59 -2.64
CA TRP A 44 -10.34 -3.99 -1.91
C TRP A 44 -10.11 -5.51 -1.92
N ARG A 45 -8.98 -5.93 -1.32
CA ARG A 45 -8.58 -7.33 -1.21
C ARG A 45 -9.29 -8.03 -0.05
N LEU A 46 -9.60 -9.32 -0.23
CA LEU A 46 -10.27 -10.14 0.77
C LEU A 46 -9.53 -11.46 1.01
N THR A 47 -9.65 -12.02 2.22
CA THR A 47 -9.35 -13.45 2.44
C THR A 47 -10.45 -14.33 1.82
N ALA A 48 -10.22 -15.65 1.81
CA ALA A 48 -11.24 -16.62 1.36
C ALA A 48 -12.55 -16.54 2.18
N GLU A 49 -12.45 -16.12 3.44
CA GLU A 49 -13.57 -15.93 4.37
C GLU A 49 -14.23 -14.54 4.24
N GLY A 50 -13.78 -13.71 3.30
CA GLY A 50 -14.35 -12.38 3.06
C GLY A 50 -13.85 -11.29 4.01
N VAL A 51 -12.74 -11.51 4.72
CA VAL A 51 -12.15 -10.49 5.60
C VAL A 51 -11.34 -9.50 4.76
N ALA A 52 -11.53 -8.20 4.97
CA ALA A 52 -10.76 -7.16 4.29
C ALA A 52 -9.27 -7.23 4.61
N VAL A 53 -8.41 -7.01 3.61
CA VAL A 53 -6.95 -7.14 3.74
C VAL A 53 -6.23 -5.93 3.14
N CYS A 54 -5.29 -5.36 3.89
CA CYS A 54 -4.25 -4.50 3.34
C CYS A 54 -2.94 -5.29 3.18
N VAL A 55 -2.34 -5.21 2.00
CA VAL A 55 -1.11 -5.92 1.62
C VAL A 55 0.14 -5.03 1.67
N HIS A 56 0.00 -3.81 2.20
CA HIS A 56 1.06 -2.80 2.26
C HIS A 56 1.21 -2.25 3.69
N PRO A 57 1.88 -3.00 4.61
CA PRO A 57 2.01 -2.64 6.03
C PRO A 57 2.55 -1.23 6.25
N TYR A 58 3.56 -0.84 5.46
CA TYR A 58 4.19 0.47 5.50
C TYR A 58 3.23 1.62 5.15
N ARG A 59 2.15 1.39 4.39
CA ARG A 59 1.18 2.45 4.04
C ARG A 59 0.20 2.73 5.16
N VAL A 60 -0.36 1.67 5.76
CA VAL A 60 -1.29 1.78 6.89
C VAL A 60 -0.58 2.04 8.21
N GLY A 61 0.74 1.80 8.27
CA GLY A 61 1.54 2.02 9.47
C GLY A 61 1.35 0.96 10.55
N LEU A 62 0.84 -0.22 10.17
CA LEU A 62 0.62 -1.36 11.06
C LEU A 62 1.50 -2.51 10.59
N PRO A 63 2.11 -3.28 11.51
CA PRO A 63 2.80 -4.51 11.12
C PRO A 63 1.80 -5.53 10.54
N PRO A 64 2.27 -6.59 9.86
CA PRO A 64 1.42 -7.72 9.53
C PRO A 64 0.75 -8.30 10.79
N GLY A 65 -0.56 -8.54 10.71
CA GLY A 65 -1.37 -9.01 11.82
C GLY A 65 -2.81 -9.35 11.39
N ARG A 66 -3.39 -10.33 12.08
CA ARG A 66 -4.77 -10.82 11.87
C ARG A 66 -5.75 -10.11 12.78
N TYR A 67 -5.80 -8.78 12.65
CA TYR A 67 -6.55 -7.92 13.55
C TYR A 67 -8.06 -8.14 13.46
N ALA A 68 -8.60 -8.25 12.24
CA ALA A 68 -10.04 -8.44 12.05
C ALA A 68 -10.44 -9.91 12.12
N SER A 69 -9.68 -10.79 11.49
CA SER A 69 -10.05 -12.21 11.40
C SER A 69 -9.80 -12.98 12.71
N ARG A 70 -8.82 -12.57 13.52
CA ARG A 70 -8.45 -13.27 14.77
C ARG A 70 -8.54 -12.39 16.01
N GLY A 71 -8.89 -11.12 15.88
CA GLY A 71 -8.95 -10.21 17.02
C GLY A 71 -7.59 -9.94 17.64
N GLU A 72 -6.50 -10.06 16.87
CA GLU A 72 -5.18 -9.69 17.36
C GLU A 72 -5.17 -8.21 17.78
N PRO A 73 -4.48 -7.85 18.88
CA PRO A 73 -4.46 -6.47 19.35
C PRO A 73 -3.77 -5.56 18.33
N VAL A 74 -4.41 -4.43 18.03
CA VAL A 74 -3.79 -3.37 17.23
C VAL A 74 -2.75 -2.68 18.12
N PRO A 75 -1.48 -2.57 17.70
CA PRO A 75 -0.47 -1.88 18.48
C PRO A 75 -0.75 -0.37 18.51
N ASP A 76 -0.73 0.24 19.71
CA ASP A 76 -1.00 1.67 19.89
C ASP A 76 0.10 2.56 19.28
N GLN A 77 1.37 2.13 19.38
CA GLN A 77 2.53 2.87 18.86
C GLN A 77 3.60 1.89 18.40
N THR A 78 3.74 1.76 17.09
CA THR A 78 4.90 1.10 16.47
C THR A 78 5.52 2.03 15.44
N PRO A 79 6.85 2.02 15.28
CA PRO A 79 7.46 2.60 14.09
C PRO A 79 6.75 2.05 12.86
N ARG A 80 6.46 2.94 11.91
CA ARG A 80 5.89 2.53 10.62
C ARG A 80 6.80 1.45 10.02
N PRO A 81 6.26 0.29 9.60
CA PRO A 81 7.08 -0.74 8.97
C PRO A 81 7.81 -0.17 7.76
N ALA A 82 9.08 -0.53 7.58
CA ALA A 82 9.80 -0.24 6.36
C ALA A 82 9.32 -1.18 5.23
N PRO A 83 9.41 -0.77 3.95
CA PRO A 83 9.22 -1.70 2.84
C PRO A 83 10.20 -2.88 2.94
N THR A 84 9.72 -4.09 2.61
CA THR A 84 10.57 -5.29 2.55
C THR A 84 11.19 -5.43 1.15
N PRO A 85 12.26 -6.23 0.97
CA PRO A 85 12.81 -6.50 -0.37
C PRO A 85 11.76 -7.04 -1.36
N ALA A 86 10.79 -7.82 -0.88
CA ALA A 86 9.68 -8.30 -1.69
C ALA A 86 8.75 -7.17 -2.15
N SER A 87 8.61 -6.09 -1.37
CA SER A 87 7.82 -4.90 -1.72
C SER A 87 8.45 -4.08 -2.84
N LEU A 88 9.75 -4.27 -3.12
CA LEU A 88 10.50 -3.55 -4.15
C LEU A 88 10.46 -4.23 -5.53
N VAL A 89 9.85 -5.41 -5.62
CA VAL A 89 9.67 -6.14 -6.88
C VAL A 89 8.51 -5.52 -7.68
N LEU A 90 8.76 -5.19 -8.96
CA LEU A 90 7.73 -4.63 -9.84
C LEU A 90 6.51 -5.60 -9.92
N PRO A 91 5.30 -5.14 -9.58
CA PRO A 91 4.14 -6.01 -9.50
C PRO A 91 3.69 -6.49 -10.87
N ALA A 92 2.98 -7.63 -10.89
CA ALA A 92 2.34 -8.12 -12.11
C ALA A 92 1.07 -7.31 -12.44
N GLU A 93 0.32 -6.93 -11.40
CA GLU A 93 -0.99 -6.30 -11.54
C GLU A 93 -0.93 -4.78 -11.32
N LEU A 94 -1.70 -4.04 -12.11
CA LEU A 94 -1.74 -2.57 -12.02
C LEU A 94 -2.23 -2.07 -10.65
N VAL A 95 -3.14 -2.81 -10.01
CA VAL A 95 -3.71 -2.46 -8.70
C VAL A 95 -2.64 -2.34 -7.60
N ASP A 96 -1.49 -3.00 -7.78
CA ASP A 96 -0.37 -2.97 -6.82
C ASP A 96 0.68 -1.92 -7.15
N LEU A 97 0.57 -1.23 -8.29
CA LEU A 97 1.58 -0.28 -8.77
C LEU A 97 1.81 0.87 -7.79
N GLU A 98 0.76 1.40 -7.17
CA GLU A 98 0.89 2.48 -6.16
C GLU A 98 1.59 2.01 -4.88
N GLY A 99 1.36 0.74 -4.48
CA GLY A 99 2.07 0.15 -3.33
C GLY A 99 3.56 0.08 -3.61
N TRP A 100 3.92 -0.48 -4.77
CA TRP A 100 5.30 -0.58 -5.22
C TRP A 100 5.99 0.79 -5.38
N LEU A 101 5.33 1.79 -5.98
CA LEU A 101 5.90 3.13 -6.10
C LEU A 101 6.24 3.74 -4.73
N VAL A 102 5.33 3.61 -3.75
CA VAL A 102 5.61 4.08 -2.37
C VAL A 102 6.76 3.30 -1.74
N ALA A 103 6.83 1.99 -1.93
CA ALA A 103 7.93 1.17 -1.42
C ALA A 103 9.28 1.64 -1.98
N VAL A 104 9.38 1.83 -3.31
CA VAL A 104 10.59 2.31 -3.97
C VAL A 104 11.00 3.69 -3.46
N LEU A 105 10.05 4.61 -3.31
CA LEU A 105 10.37 5.93 -2.80
C LEU A 105 10.86 5.85 -1.36
N ARG A 106 10.14 5.18 -0.46
CA ARG A 106 10.51 5.12 0.96
C ARG A 106 11.80 4.36 1.26
N ASP A 107 12.20 3.45 0.38
CA ASP A 107 13.51 2.78 0.44
C ASP A 107 14.65 3.69 -0.06
N ALA A 108 14.35 4.65 -0.93
CA ALA A 108 15.37 5.53 -1.51
C ALA A 108 15.91 6.58 -0.52
N PRO A 109 17.25 6.75 -0.42
CA PRO A 109 17.87 7.86 0.28
C PRO A 109 17.36 9.21 -0.23
N GLU A 110 17.32 10.20 0.65
CA GLU A 110 16.75 11.52 0.36
C GLU A 110 17.42 12.20 -0.84
N GLU A 111 18.75 12.13 -0.90
CA GLU A 111 19.54 12.72 -1.97
C GLU A 111 19.37 12.02 -3.33
N GLN A 112 18.73 10.84 -3.36
CA GLN A 112 18.53 10.03 -4.56
C GLN A 112 17.08 9.97 -5.03
N ILE A 113 16.16 10.71 -4.39
CA ILE A 113 14.73 10.58 -4.62
C ILE A 113 14.33 10.79 -6.09
N PHE A 114 14.86 11.82 -6.76
CA PHE A 114 14.57 12.08 -8.18
C PHE A 114 15.10 10.96 -9.08
N GLY A 115 16.24 10.39 -8.74
CA GLY A 115 16.79 9.22 -9.43
C GLY A 115 15.91 7.98 -9.25
N ALA A 116 15.38 7.77 -8.04
CA ALA A 116 14.44 6.69 -7.74
C ALA A 116 13.13 6.86 -8.52
N VAL A 117 12.56 8.06 -8.56
CA VAL A 117 11.36 8.38 -9.37
C VAL A 117 11.58 8.03 -10.84
N ALA A 118 12.68 8.52 -11.44
CA ALA A 118 12.96 8.30 -12.85
C ALA A 118 13.22 6.82 -13.17
N ARG A 119 13.85 6.07 -12.26
CA ARG A 119 14.02 4.61 -12.41
C ARG A 119 12.68 3.88 -12.32
N ALA A 120 11.85 4.25 -11.34
CA ALA A 120 10.54 3.63 -11.13
C ALA A 120 9.61 3.84 -12.33
N GLU A 121 9.58 5.05 -12.89
CA GLU A 121 8.81 5.35 -14.11
C GLU A 121 9.22 4.44 -15.27
N ARG A 122 10.54 4.34 -15.55
CA ARG A 122 11.05 3.50 -16.64
C ARG A 122 10.67 2.04 -16.46
N LEU A 123 10.89 1.48 -15.26
CA LEU A 123 10.55 0.08 -14.97
C LEU A 123 9.04 -0.18 -15.07
N ALA A 124 8.20 0.74 -14.58
CA ALA A 124 6.76 0.60 -14.69
C ALA A 124 6.28 0.65 -16.15
N ALA A 125 6.88 1.51 -16.96
CA ALA A 125 6.54 1.67 -18.38
C ALA A 125 6.90 0.43 -19.23
N GLU A 126 7.75 -0.47 -18.75
CA GLU A 126 8.02 -1.76 -19.42
C GLU A 126 6.82 -2.73 -19.36
N ARG A 127 5.90 -2.54 -18.40
CA ARG A 127 4.79 -3.47 -18.15
C ARG A 127 3.40 -2.84 -18.25
N PHE A 128 3.26 -1.57 -17.87
CA PHE A 128 1.98 -0.90 -17.76
C PHE A 128 1.83 0.22 -18.78
N GLU A 129 0.60 0.53 -19.17
CA GLU A 129 0.33 1.62 -20.10
C GLU A 129 0.81 2.96 -19.55
N PRO A 130 1.46 3.81 -20.36
CA PRO A 130 2.06 5.06 -19.88
C PRO A 130 1.08 5.98 -19.13
N LYS A 131 -0.18 6.05 -19.58
CA LYS A 131 -1.22 6.84 -18.91
C LYS A 131 -1.50 6.35 -17.49
N GLN A 132 -1.47 5.04 -17.28
CA GLN A 132 -1.71 4.41 -15.97
C GLN A 132 -0.53 4.65 -15.03
N VAL A 133 0.70 4.54 -15.55
CA VAL A 133 1.94 4.84 -14.81
C VAL A 133 1.95 6.29 -14.33
N VAL A 134 1.72 7.25 -15.24
CA VAL A 134 1.68 8.68 -14.90
C VAL A 134 0.58 8.98 -13.87
N ALA A 135 -0.59 8.34 -13.99
CA ALA A 135 -1.68 8.52 -13.04
C ALA A 135 -1.31 8.01 -11.63
N ALA A 136 -0.68 6.85 -11.54
CA ALA A 136 -0.19 6.30 -10.27
C ALA A 136 0.92 7.18 -9.66
N MET A 137 1.88 7.62 -10.48
CA MET A 137 2.95 8.53 -10.03
C MET A 137 2.39 9.85 -9.49
N ARG A 138 1.43 10.48 -10.16
CA ARG A 138 0.83 11.74 -9.69
C ARG A 138 0.23 11.60 -8.28
N ARG A 139 -0.51 10.52 -8.03
CA ARG A 139 -1.12 10.25 -6.72
C ARG A 139 -0.10 9.96 -5.64
N VAL A 140 0.94 9.18 -5.97
CA VAL A 140 1.98 8.83 -5.00
C VAL A 140 2.86 10.04 -4.68
N LEU A 141 3.33 10.77 -5.69
CA LEU A 141 4.27 11.87 -5.51
C LEU A 141 3.64 13.07 -4.79
N SER A 142 2.34 13.33 -4.96
CA SER A 142 1.65 14.41 -4.23
C SER A 142 1.67 14.20 -2.70
N VAL A 143 1.78 12.95 -2.26
CA VAL A 143 1.79 12.57 -0.84
C VAL A 143 3.21 12.37 -0.34
N GLU A 144 4.02 11.58 -1.05
CA GLU A 144 5.35 11.18 -0.57
C GLU A 144 6.38 12.32 -0.61
N LEU A 145 6.21 13.31 -1.50
CA LEU A 145 7.09 14.49 -1.51
C LEU A 145 6.67 15.56 -0.50
N ALA A 146 5.40 15.56 -0.08
CA ALA A 146 4.88 16.52 0.91
C ALA A 146 5.16 16.09 2.36
N ASN A 147 5.34 14.78 2.60
CA ASN A 147 5.53 14.19 3.93
C ASN A 147 6.97 13.77 4.23
N ARG A 148 7.94 14.28 3.45
CA ARG A 148 9.37 14.05 3.67
C ARG A 148 10.01 15.17 4.46
#